data_AF-A0AAU9E7E2-F1
#
_entry.id   AF-A0AAU9E7E2-F1
#
_cell.length_a   1.000
_cell.length_b   1.000
_cell.length_c   1.000
_cell.angle_alpha   90.00
_cell.angle_beta   90.00
_cell.angle_gamma   90.00
#
_symmetry.space_group_name_H-M   'P 1'
#
loop_
_entity.id
_entity.type
_entity.pdbx_description
1 polymer ?
#
loop_
_entity_poly.entity_id
_entity_poly.type
_entity_poly.pdbx_seq_one_letter_code
_entity_poly.pdbx_strand_id
1 'polypeptide(L)'
;MFIEGMLENDKQIVLDAANNVFVGPNGYFKVVIDKFDGKTIQAWHVEDAKGNSTGNLAARSGGTNVDLLINKDCRTVSHFMKRIALQVLAEQQKQIKELSK
;
A
#
# COMPACT_ATOMS: atom_id res chain seq x y z
N MET A 1 -3.97 -27.42 -9.61
CA MET A 1 -2.96 -26.35 -9.64
C MET A 1 -3.71 -25.03 -9.55
N PHE A 2 -3.63 -24.33 -8.42
CA PHE A 2 -4.20 -22.97 -8.34
C PHE A 2 -3.18 -22.02 -8.97
N ILE A 3 -3.58 -21.36 -10.04
CA ILE A 3 -2.80 -20.27 -10.63
C ILE A 3 -3.20 -19.02 -9.85
N GLU A 4 -2.28 -18.46 -9.08
CA GLU A 4 -2.45 -17.12 -8.51
C GLU A 4 -2.27 -16.12 -9.67
N GLY A 5 -3.34 -15.42 -10.03
CA GLY A 5 -3.31 -14.35 -11.04
C GLY A 5 -3.58 -13.00 -10.38
N MET A 6 -2.79 -11.99 -10.74
CA MET A 6 -3.04 -10.60 -10.34
C MET A 6 -3.71 -9.88 -11.51
N LEU A 7 -4.81 -9.17 -11.25
CA LEU A 7 -5.43 -8.31 -12.23
C LEU A 7 -4.78 -6.93 -12.12
N GLU A 8 -4.22 -6.46 -13.22
CA GLU A 8 -3.62 -5.13 -13.35
C GLU A 8 -4.57 -4.21 -14.11
N ASN A 9 -4.44 -2.91 -13.89
CA ASN A 9 -5.21 -1.94 -14.67
C ASN A 9 -4.77 -1.98 -16.14
N ASP A 10 -5.71 -1.74 -17.06
CA ASP A 10 -5.45 -1.67 -18.50
C ASP A 10 -4.48 -0.55 -18.87
N LYS A 11 -4.49 0.53 -18.08
CA LYS A 11 -3.65 1.72 -18.22
C LYS A 11 -2.99 2.05 -16.89
N GLN A 12 -1.80 2.63 -17.00
CA GLN A 12 -1.10 3.19 -15.86
C GLN A 12 -1.92 4.32 -15.23
N ILE A 13 -2.07 4.27 -13.90
CA ILE A 13 -2.59 5.37 -13.11
C ILE A 13 -1.39 6.24 -12.71
N VAL A 14 -1.38 7.50 -13.14
CA VAL A 14 -0.36 8.47 -12.76
C VAL A 14 -1.02 9.53 -11.88
N LEU A 15 -0.46 9.72 -10.69
CA LEU A 15 -0.90 10.75 -9.75
C LEU A 15 0.17 11.83 -9.66
N ASP A 16 -0.25 13.09 -9.73
CA ASP A 16 0.62 14.26 -9.74
C ASP A 16 0.08 15.35 -8.82
N ALA A 17 0.73 16.52 -8.83
CA ALA A 17 0.33 17.64 -7.97
C ALA A 17 -1.06 18.20 -8.30
N ALA A 18 -1.56 18.00 -9.53
CA ALA A 18 -2.90 18.44 -9.94
C ALA A 18 -3.95 17.34 -9.73
N ASN A 19 -3.55 16.07 -9.78
CA ASN A 19 -4.39 14.89 -9.69
C ASN A 19 -3.79 13.90 -8.69
N ASN A 20 -3.82 14.24 -7.40
CA ASN A 20 -3.26 13.41 -6.33
C ASN A 20 -4.23 12.35 -5.80
N VAL A 21 -5.43 12.25 -6.40
CA VAL A 21 -6.49 11.33 -5.99
C VAL A 21 -6.87 10.43 -7.16
N PHE A 22 -6.83 9.12 -6.94
CA PHE A 22 -7.43 8.14 -7.82
C PHE A 22 -8.76 7.67 -7.23
N VAL A 23 -9.84 7.73 -8.02
CA VAL A 23 -11.14 7.17 -7.65
C VAL A 23 -11.29 5.80 -8.30
N GLY A 24 -11.45 4.78 -7.46
CA GLY A 24 -11.66 3.41 -7.91
C GLY A 24 -13.01 3.20 -8.61
N PRO A 25 -13.21 2.03 -9.25
CA PRO A 25 -14.44 1.70 -9.95
C PRO A 25 -15.68 1.92 -9.09
N ASN A 26 -16.71 2.54 -9.67
CA ASN A 26 -17.98 2.86 -9.02
C ASN A 26 -17.85 3.68 -7.71
N GLY A 27 -16.70 4.33 -7.47
CA GLY A 27 -16.47 5.10 -6.26
C GLY A 27 -16.31 4.25 -4.99
N TYR A 28 -15.99 2.96 -5.11
CA TYR A 28 -15.88 2.07 -3.95
C TYR A 28 -14.71 2.41 -3.01
N PHE A 29 -13.66 3.01 -3.56
CA PHE A 29 -12.51 3.47 -2.80
C PHE A 29 -11.85 4.66 -3.49
N LYS A 30 -11.01 5.38 -2.75
CA LYS A 30 -10.06 6.34 -3.31
C LYS A 30 -8.67 6.09 -2.77
N VAL A 31 -7.66 6.28 -3.61
CA VAL A 31 -6.26 6.37 -3.19
C VAL A 31 -5.88 7.84 -3.21
N VAL A 32 -5.36 8.35 -2.11
CA VAL A 32 -5.01 9.77 -1.94
C VAL A 32 -3.54 9.88 -1.59
N ILE A 33 -2.79 10.64 -2.40
CA ILE A 33 -1.40 11.01 -2.09
C ILE A 33 -1.42 12.34 -1.32
N ASP A 34 -1.05 12.29 -0.04
CA ASP A 34 -1.05 13.46 0.84
C ASP A 34 0.24 14.26 0.70
N LYS A 35 1.38 13.58 0.51
CA LYS A 35 2.69 14.22 0.41
C LYS A 35 3.65 13.44 -0.49
N PHE A 36 4.22 14.14 -1.46
CA PHE A 36 5.27 13.65 -2.34
C PHE A 36 6.38 14.71 -2.44
N ASP A 37 7.64 14.30 -2.30
CA ASP A 37 8.79 15.22 -2.32
C ASP A 37 9.53 15.28 -3.68
N GLY A 38 8.96 14.65 -4.71
CA GLY A 38 9.58 14.51 -6.03
C GLY A 38 10.40 13.23 -6.20
N LYS A 39 10.70 12.50 -5.11
CA LYS A 39 11.46 11.24 -5.12
C LYS A 39 10.75 10.11 -4.39
N THR A 40 10.09 10.41 -3.27
CA THR A 40 9.46 9.44 -2.38
C THR A 40 8.09 9.94 -1.93
N ILE A 41 7.12 9.02 -1.92
CA ILE A 41 5.81 9.27 -1.33
C ILE A 41 5.96 9.22 0.20
N GLN A 42 5.74 10.36 0.84
CA GLN A 42 5.95 10.58 2.28
C GLN A 42 4.67 10.38 3.10
N ALA A 43 3.51 10.54 2.47
CA ALA A 43 2.22 10.27 3.09
C ALA A 43 1.17 9.93 2.02
N TRP A 44 0.38 8.90 2.29
CA TRP A 44 -0.79 8.53 1.48
C TRP A 44 -1.76 7.67 2.31
N HIS A 45 -3.02 7.64 1.89
CA HIS A 45 -4.08 6.86 2.53
C HIS A 45 -5.12 6.36 1.51
N VAL A 46 -6.05 5.53 2.00
CA VAL A 46 -7.16 5.01 1.22
C VAL A 46 -8.47 5.36 1.92
N GLU A 47 -9.42 5.89 1.16
CA GLU A 47 -10.80 6.13 1.60
C GLU A 47 -11.72 5.03 1.07
N ASP A 48 -12.71 4.62 1.86
CA ASP A 48 -13.82 3.78 1.37
C ASP A 48 -15.00 4.64 0.87
N ALA A 49 -15.98 4.01 0.22
CA ALA A 49 -17.20 4.66 -0.26
C ALA A 49 -18.02 5.38 0.81
N LYS A 50 -17.80 5.08 2.10
CA LYS A 50 -18.50 5.66 3.23
C LYS A 50 -17.73 6.84 3.84
N GLY A 51 -16.54 7.15 3.32
CA GLY A 51 -15.67 8.21 3.82
C GLY A 51 -14.79 7.79 5.01
N ASN A 52 -14.72 6.50 5.34
CA ASN A 52 -13.73 6.01 6.30
C ASN A 52 -12.35 6.03 5.65
N SER A 53 -11.33 6.44 6.39
CA SER A 53 -9.96 6.56 5.88
C SER A 53 -8.99 5.70 6.71
N THR A 54 -7.98 5.14 6.03
CA THR A 54 -6.85 4.52 6.72
C THR A 54 -5.96 5.57 7.37
N GLY A 55 -5.08 5.15 8.29
CA GLY A 55 -3.94 5.98 8.68
C GLY A 55 -2.93 6.17 7.54
N ASN A 56 -1.85 6.92 7.81
CA ASN A 56 -0.76 7.08 6.84
C ASN A 56 -0.08 5.73 6.53
N LEU A 57 -0.13 5.33 5.26
CA LEU A 57 0.43 4.06 4.76
C LEU A 57 1.87 4.20 4.25
N ALA A 58 2.49 5.37 4.33
CA ALA A 58 3.84 5.63 3.83
C ALA A 58 4.98 5.13 4.73
N ALA A 59 4.68 4.46 5.85
CA ALA A 59 5.68 4.06 6.85
C ALA A 59 6.84 3.21 6.28
N ARG A 60 6.62 2.55 5.13
CA ARG A 60 7.62 1.75 4.42
C ARG A 60 7.80 2.16 2.97
N SER A 61 7.27 3.31 2.57
CA SER A 61 7.42 3.82 1.21
C SER A 61 8.87 4.19 0.95
N GLY A 62 9.48 3.55 -0.04
CA GLY A 62 10.88 3.77 -0.44
C GLY A 62 11.05 4.43 -1.80
N GLY A 63 9.95 4.83 -2.46
CA GLY A 63 9.99 5.38 -3.81
C GLY A 63 8.67 6.01 -4.26
N THR A 64 8.47 6.03 -5.57
CA THR A 64 7.36 6.71 -6.25
C THR A 64 6.14 5.83 -6.50
N ASN A 65 6.26 4.52 -6.28
CA ASN A 65 5.21 3.55 -6.63
C ASN A 65 4.39 3.18 -5.40
N VAL A 66 3.10 2.92 -5.62
CA VAL A 66 2.15 2.50 -4.59
C VAL A 66 1.56 1.15 -5.00
N ASP A 67 1.78 0.14 -4.18
CA ASP A 67 1.10 -1.15 -4.27
C ASP A 67 0.15 -1.28 -3.08
N LEU A 68 -1.10 -1.66 -3.35
CA LEU A 68 -2.16 -1.70 -2.35
C LEU A 68 -2.82 -3.08 -2.28
N LEU A 69 -2.75 -3.69 -1.09
CA LEU A 69 -3.47 -4.91 -0.74
C LEU A 69 -4.44 -4.59 0.41
N ILE A 70 -5.75 -4.59 0.14
CA ILE A 70 -6.79 -4.33 1.14
C ILE A 70 -7.35 -5.67 1.66
N ASN A 71 -7.79 -5.68 2.92
CA ASN A 71 -8.43 -6.82 3.58
C ASN A 71 -7.49 -8.02 3.76
N LYS A 72 -6.39 -7.79 4.50
CA LYS A 72 -5.39 -8.82 4.85
C LYS A 72 -5.98 -10.04 5.57
N ASP A 73 -7.14 -9.90 6.21
CA ASP A 73 -7.81 -10.97 6.96
C ASP A 73 -8.50 -11.96 6.03
N CYS A 74 -8.74 -11.57 4.77
CA CYS A 74 -9.14 -12.50 3.74
C CYS A 74 -7.98 -13.46 3.41
N ARG A 75 -8.24 -14.77 3.57
CA ARG A 75 -7.22 -15.82 3.35
C ARG A 75 -6.51 -15.67 2.00
N THR A 76 -7.23 -15.32 0.94
CA THR A 76 -6.67 -15.14 -0.41
C THR A 76 -5.64 -14.01 -0.48
N VAL A 77 -5.89 -12.87 0.18
CA VAL A 77 -4.96 -11.73 0.22
C VAL A 77 -3.74 -12.05 1.09
N SER A 78 -3.94 -12.81 2.18
CA SER A 78 -2.87 -13.17 3.11
C SER A 78 -1.73 -13.97 2.47
N HIS A 79 -1.99 -14.70 1.37
CA HIS A 79 -0.97 -15.48 0.67
C HIS A 79 0.11 -14.59 0.03
N PHE A 80 -0.26 -13.42 -0.50
CA PHE A 80 0.70 -12.46 -1.06
C PHE A 80 1.60 -11.86 0.02
N MET A 81 1.06 -11.66 1.23
CA MET A 81 1.80 -11.12 2.37
C MET A 81 2.87 -12.09 2.91
N LYS A 82 2.67 -13.41 2.79
CA LYS A 82 3.61 -14.43 3.33
C LYS A 82 5.02 -14.32 2.76
N ARG A 83 5.16 -13.91 1.49
CA ARG A 83 6.47 -13.74 0.84
C ARG A 83 7.29 -12.62 1.49
N ILE A 84 6.63 -11.54 1.87
CA ILE A 84 7.25 -10.37 2.49
C ILE A 84 7.36 -10.55 4.01
N ALA A 85 6.46 -11.33 4.62
CA ALA A 85 6.38 -11.51 6.07
C ALA A 85 7.69 -11.98 6.72
N LEU A 86 8.43 -12.89 6.08
CA LEU A 86 9.71 -13.38 6.61
C LEU A 86 10.80 -12.29 6.63
N GLN A 87 10.87 -11.46 5.58
CA GLN A 87 11.80 -10.33 5.54
C GLN A 87 11.44 -9.29 6.60
N VAL A 88 10.15 -9.00 6.74
CA VAL A 88 9.65 -8.04 7.74
C VAL A 88 9.93 -8.51 9.17
N LEU A 89 9.75 -9.80 9.45
CA LEU A 89 10.07 -10.37 10.76
C LEU A 89 11.57 -10.25 11.06
N ALA A 90 12.44 -10.49 10.07
CA ALA A 90 13.89 -10.34 10.24
C ALA A 90 14.29 -8.88 10.51
N GLU A 91 13.69 -7.92 9.81
CA GLU A 91 13.90 -6.48 10.04
C GLU A 91 13.45 -6.04 11.43
N GLN A 92 12.27 -6.47 11.87
CA GLN A 92 11.75 -6.18 13.20
C GLN A 92 12.64 -6.78 14.29
N GLN A 93 13.10 -8.03 14.13
CA GLN A 93 14.03 -8.64 15.08
C GLN A 93 15.35 -7.88 15.17
N LYS A 94 15.85 -7.34 14.06
CA LYS A 94 17.06 -6.52 14.04
C LYS A 94 16.84 -5.20 14.80
N GLN A 95 15.75 -4.48 14.53
CA GLN A 95 15.40 -3.25 15.24
C GLN A 95 15.22 -3.47 16.75
N ILE A 96 14.54 -4.55 17.15
CA ILE A 96 14.36 -4.90 18.57
C ILE A 96 15.71 -5.14 19.25
N LYS A 97 16.64 -5.85 18.60
CA LYS A 97 18.00 -6.09 19.12
C LYS A 97 18.84 -4.81 19.24
N GLU A 98 18.62 -3.84 18.35
CA GLU A 98 19.29 -2.53 18.40
C GLU A 98 18.72 -1.64 19.51
N LEU A 99 17.42 -1.71 19.78
CA LEU A 99 16.74 -1.00 20.87
C LEU A 99 16.96 -1.63 22.26
N SER A 100 17.29 -2.92 22.32
CA SER A 100 17.57 -3.63 23.57
C SER A 100 19.04 -3.54 24.02
N LYS A 101 19.85 -2.73 23.35
CA LYS A 101 21.24 -2.41 23.71
C LYS A 101 21.31 -1.03 24.34
#